data_AF-A0A497PWQ8-F1
#
_entry.id   AF-A0A497PWQ8-F1
#
_cell.length_a   1.000
_cell.length_b   1.000
_cell.length_c   1.000
_cell.angle_alpha   90.00
_cell.angle_beta   90.00
_cell.angle_gamma   90.00
#
_symmetry.space_group_name_H-M   'P 1'
#
loop_
_entity.id
_entity.type
_entity.pdbx_description
1 polymer ?
#
loop_
_entity_poly.entity_id
_entity_poly.type
_entity_poly.pdbx_seq_one_letter_code
_entity_poly.pdbx_strand_id
1 'polypeptide(L)'
;MSGQDDIPSELFTDFDGAFEGRLARVIPVAANYTSEWAGSSARYDCRIKIRYNKELMAQLEEGMLVAVKNFKGQSKRAAKEKIQRYTVMVISKVWPQHYGLRGIDDSHYYPLQMEIIEQSVPDWSTDDQATMMVQMTAVPINYDLVIDANGEREFRKGFSYPLIGERVHVINMKTVDEIYNSKVKEAIGYTKKTTYDDPKKDPRLGKLRMFMESDDQIPLYVDLHKLIRYHFGVFSFTGGGKSNLLSNIFRRILYHTDDTKIVIFDISCEYPFLLSDVFSDPKIPGKVIVEEKPDNAQQFARSIVKPRDFEDDDRANDALVKLFESKKVTFYNQPVSQTPTYQGVLEETKELRASLDSGKPHYIQALDQVINWLLDWMEANEKNGPEVIDKGFIDEFAEAAVKAAETLNVHQKSGLYAWCSSRNTLKQALERSQKATTEGVTVKDIRKMLSGPERLICISMADPETLRDLVIRLTGAALKYRKKQFEIKPQILF
;
A
#
# COMPACT_ATOMS: atom_id res chain seq x y z
N MET A 1 30.71 -26.91 -39.22
CA MET A 1 29.56 -27.81 -39.02
C MET A 1 28.61 -27.12 -38.06
N SER A 2 27.48 -26.70 -38.63
CA SER A 2 26.40 -25.92 -38.06
C SER A 2 25.54 -26.75 -37.11
N GLY A 3 25.70 -26.52 -35.81
CA GLY A 3 24.66 -26.77 -34.82
C GLY A 3 24.13 -25.41 -34.39
N GLN A 4 23.19 -24.85 -35.15
CA GLN A 4 22.32 -23.81 -34.60
C GLN A 4 21.56 -24.52 -33.48
N ASP A 5 21.97 -24.28 -32.23
CA ASP A 5 21.06 -24.38 -31.09
C ASP A 5 19.91 -23.44 -31.45
N ASP A 6 18.88 -23.96 -32.13
CA ASP A 6 17.68 -23.21 -32.44
C ASP A 6 17.14 -22.70 -31.12
N ILE A 7 17.19 -21.38 -30.97
CA ILE A 7 16.61 -20.69 -29.83
C ILE A 7 15.13 -21.09 -29.86
N PRO A 8 14.56 -21.67 -28.79
CA PRO A 8 13.13 -21.93 -28.77
C PRO A 8 12.39 -20.59 -28.90
N SER A 9 11.93 -20.27 -30.12
CA SER A 9 11.26 -19.01 -30.44
C SER A 9 10.00 -18.80 -29.61
N GLU A 10 9.44 -19.90 -29.11
CA GLU A 10 8.31 -19.90 -28.17
C GLU A 10 8.65 -19.33 -26.79
N LEU A 11 9.94 -19.23 -26.42
CA LEU A 11 10.41 -18.79 -25.10
C LEU A 11 11.20 -17.47 -25.14
N PHE A 12 11.98 -17.30 -26.19
CA PHE A 12 12.92 -16.20 -26.29
C PHE A 12 12.68 -15.40 -27.56
N THR A 13 13.14 -14.16 -27.55
CA THR A 13 13.24 -13.30 -28.73
C THR A 13 14.70 -12.95 -28.95
N ASP A 14 15.10 -12.90 -30.21
CA ASP A 14 16.38 -12.35 -30.65
C ASP A 14 16.19 -11.04 -31.44
N PHE A 15 14.98 -10.47 -31.43
CA PHE A 15 14.61 -9.27 -32.18
C PHE A 15 15.01 -9.38 -33.66
N ASP A 16 14.48 -10.41 -34.33
CA ASP A 16 14.76 -10.74 -35.73
C ASP A 16 16.25 -10.95 -36.02
N GLY A 17 16.95 -11.55 -35.05
CA GLY A 17 18.39 -11.85 -35.11
C GLY A 17 19.30 -10.66 -34.75
N ALA A 18 18.76 -9.50 -34.38
CA ALA A 18 19.55 -8.34 -33.98
C ALA A 18 20.28 -8.56 -32.63
N PHE A 19 19.68 -9.31 -31.71
CA PHE A 19 20.25 -9.58 -30.39
C PHE A 19 21.21 -10.78 -30.42
N GLU A 20 22.51 -10.49 -30.38
CA GLU A 20 23.56 -11.49 -30.17
C GLU A 20 24.41 -11.13 -28.94
N GLY A 21 24.06 -11.70 -27.79
CA GLY A 21 24.69 -11.41 -26.51
C GLY A 21 25.43 -12.59 -25.87
N ARG A 22 26.53 -12.30 -25.17
CA ARG A 22 27.24 -13.26 -24.33
C ARG A 22 27.47 -12.74 -22.91
N LEU A 23 27.34 -13.65 -21.94
CA LEU A 23 27.66 -13.35 -20.56
C LEU A 23 29.18 -13.25 -20.40
N ALA A 24 29.69 -12.03 -20.25
CA ALA A 24 31.13 -11.79 -20.19
C ALA A 24 31.71 -11.97 -18.78
N ARG A 25 30.98 -11.56 -17.72
CA ARG A 25 31.45 -11.63 -16.33
C ARG A 25 30.31 -11.84 -15.35
N VAL A 26 30.61 -12.54 -14.26
CA VAL A 26 29.79 -12.61 -13.03
C VAL A 26 30.60 -11.99 -11.91
N ILE A 27 30.09 -10.93 -11.30
CA ILE A 27 30.80 -10.10 -10.32
C ILE A 27 30.06 -10.19 -9.00
N PRO A 28 30.67 -10.67 -7.90
CA PRO A 28 30.01 -10.70 -6.61
C PRO A 28 29.71 -9.28 -6.12
N VAL A 29 28.51 -9.07 -5.60
CA VAL A 29 28.10 -7.79 -4.99
C VAL A 29 28.22 -7.93 -3.48
N ALA A 30 28.93 -6.99 -2.84
CA ALA A 30 29.03 -6.95 -1.39
C ALA A 30 27.62 -6.77 -0.81
N ALA A 31 27.29 -7.49 0.28
CA ALA A 31 25.94 -7.55 0.87
C ALA A 31 25.34 -6.17 1.23
N ASN A 32 26.16 -5.12 1.30
CA ASN A 32 25.76 -3.76 1.66
C ASN A 32 25.28 -2.91 0.47
N TYR A 33 25.41 -3.38 -0.77
CA TYR A 33 25.05 -2.67 -2.02
C TYR A 33 23.89 -3.34 -2.75
N THR A 34 22.78 -3.60 -2.05
CA THR A 34 21.55 -4.01 -2.74
C THR A 34 20.87 -2.76 -3.30
N SER A 35 20.76 -2.67 -4.64
CA SER A 35 19.99 -1.60 -5.28
C SER A 35 18.51 -1.74 -4.90
N GLU A 36 17.78 -0.62 -4.80
CA GLU A 36 16.34 -0.62 -4.48
C GLU A 36 15.50 -1.49 -5.45
N TRP A 37 16.04 -1.78 -6.63
CA TRP A 37 15.43 -2.63 -7.67
C TRP A 37 15.80 -4.11 -7.55
N ALA A 38 16.87 -4.46 -6.84
CA ALA A 38 17.29 -5.83 -6.62
C ALA A 38 16.58 -6.37 -5.38
N GLY A 39 15.46 -7.07 -5.55
CA GLY A 39 14.76 -7.71 -4.44
C GLY A 39 15.69 -8.60 -3.62
N SER A 40 16.21 -8.09 -2.50
CA SER A 40 16.93 -8.69 -1.36
C SER A 40 17.83 -9.92 -1.57
N SER A 41 18.23 -10.27 -2.78
CA SER A 41 18.71 -11.64 -3.06
C SER A 41 19.79 -11.77 -4.13
N ALA A 42 20.14 -10.71 -4.84
CA ALA A 42 21.20 -10.77 -5.84
C ALA A 42 22.59 -10.62 -5.21
N ARG A 43 23.30 -11.75 -5.06
CA ARG A 43 24.67 -11.77 -4.53
C ARG A 43 25.73 -11.49 -5.59
N TYR A 44 25.32 -11.22 -6.82
CA TYR A 44 26.22 -10.94 -7.93
C TYR A 44 25.50 -10.17 -9.05
N ASP A 45 26.29 -9.44 -9.83
CA ASP A 45 25.90 -8.79 -11.08
C ASP A 45 26.46 -9.57 -12.26
N CYS A 46 25.73 -9.56 -13.36
CA CYS A 46 26.14 -10.15 -14.62
C CYS A 46 26.43 -9.05 -15.65
N ARG A 47 27.63 -9.07 -16.24
CA ARG A 47 28.01 -8.18 -17.33
C ARG A 47 27.85 -8.90 -18.64
N ILE A 48 26.99 -8.39 -19.49
CA ILE A 48 26.67 -8.94 -20.79
C ILE A 48 27.25 -8.01 -21.85
N LYS A 49 27.87 -8.60 -22.87
CA LYS A 49 28.32 -7.87 -24.06
C LYS A 49 27.46 -8.31 -25.22
N ILE A 50 26.90 -7.33 -25.92
CA ILE A 50 26.13 -7.56 -27.14
C ILE A 50 26.72 -6.72 -28.27
N ARG A 51 26.50 -7.16 -29.50
CA ARG A 51 26.83 -6.37 -30.69
C ARG A 51 25.96 -5.11 -30.75
N TYR A 52 26.54 -4.01 -31.22
CA TYR A 52 25.75 -2.82 -31.49
C TYR A 52 24.85 -3.05 -32.71
N ASN A 53 23.60 -2.60 -32.59
CA ASN A 53 22.64 -2.47 -33.67
C ASN A 53 21.71 -1.33 -33.29
N LYS A 54 21.46 -0.40 -34.22
CA LYS A 54 20.71 0.83 -33.93
C LYS A 54 19.26 0.57 -33.55
N GLU A 55 18.62 -0.41 -34.19
CA GLU A 55 17.20 -0.75 -33.96
C GLU A 55 17.04 -1.46 -32.62
N LEU A 56 17.97 -2.36 -32.30
CA LEU A 56 18.03 -3.03 -31.01
C LEU A 56 18.19 -2.05 -29.85
N MET A 57 18.94 -0.96 -30.03
CA MET A 57 19.09 0.07 -29.01
C MET A 57 17.78 0.82 -28.71
N ALA A 58 16.86 0.93 -29.68
CA ALA A 58 15.53 1.48 -29.44
C ALA A 58 14.63 0.51 -28.66
N GLN A 59 14.85 -0.80 -28.85
CA GLN A 59 14.00 -1.85 -28.26
C GLN A 59 14.47 -2.31 -26.88
N LEU A 60 15.77 -2.25 -26.57
CA LEU A 60 16.32 -2.73 -25.31
C LEU A 60 16.02 -1.78 -24.15
N GLU A 61 15.45 -2.35 -23.08
CA GLU A 61 15.03 -1.59 -21.91
C GLU A 61 15.52 -2.21 -20.60
N GLU A 62 15.73 -1.34 -19.61
CA GLU A 62 15.83 -1.78 -18.22
C GLU A 62 14.52 -2.42 -17.77
N GLY A 63 14.60 -3.50 -17.00
CA GLY A 63 13.45 -4.30 -16.58
C GLY A 63 13.18 -5.53 -17.45
N MET A 64 13.66 -5.58 -18.69
CA MET A 64 13.54 -6.77 -19.53
C MET A 64 14.23 -7.99 -18.89
N LEU A 65 13.65 -9.17 -19.06
CA LEU A 65 14.19 -10.42 -18.51
C LEU A 65 15.11 -11.12 -19.51
N VAL A 66 16.25 -11.58 -19.01
CA VAL A 66 17.21 -12.38 -19.77
C VAL A 66 17.52 -13.69 -19.05
N ALA A 67 17.89 -14.70 -19.83
CA ALA A 67 18.16 -16.05 -19.37
C ALA A 67 19.48 -16.57 -19.91
N VAL A 68 20.26 -17.25 -19.07
CA VAL A 68 21.54 -17.89 -19.44
C VAL A 68 21.59 -19.29 -18.87
N LYS A 69 22.04 -20.28 -19.65
CA LYS A 69 22.23 -21.66 -19.18
C LYS A 69 23.07 -21.67 -17.89
N ASN A 70 22.72 -22.51 -16.92
CA ASN A 70 23.33 -22.49 -15.60
C ASN A 70 24.01 -23.81 -15.22
N PHE A 71 24.88 -23.76 -14.20
CA PHE A 71 25.65 -24.94 -13.77
C PHE A 71 24.78 -26.10 -13.27
N LYS A 72 23.56 -25.85 -12.76
CA LYS A 72 22.66 -26.94 -12.33
C LYS A 72 22.16 -27.76 -13.52
N GLY A 73 21.95 -27.11 -14.66
CA GLY A 73 21.63 -27.76 -15.93
C GLY A 73 22.75 -28.65 -16.48
N GLN A 74 23.98 -28.51 -15.97
CA GLN A 74 25.14 -29.32 -16.38
C GLN A 74 25.35 -30.57 -15.51
N SER A 75 24.48 -30.82 -14.54
CA SER A 75 24.61 -31.98 -13.66
C SER A 75 24.36 -33.29 -14.41
N LYS A 76 25.00 -34.39 -13.94
CA LYS A 76 24.74 -35.75 -14.48
C LYS A 76 23.25 -36.11 -14.48
N ARG A 77 22.53 -35.66 -13.46
CA ARG A 77 21.08 -35.83 -13.35
C ARG A 77 20.35 -35.08 -14.46
N ALA A 78 20.63 -33.80 -14.64
CA ALA A 78 20.01 -32.99 -15.69
C ALA A 78 20.30 -33.56 -17.09
N ALA A 79 21.53 -34.02 -17.34
CA ALA A 79 21.88 -34.69 -18.59
C ALA A 79 21.07 -35.99 -18.82
N LYS A 80 20.91 -36.83 -17.78
CA LYS A 80 20.12 -38.07 -17.85
C LYS A 80 18.63 -37.79 -18.09
N GLU A 81 18.10 -36.78 -17.43
CA GLU A 81 16.69 -36.38 -17.51
C GLU A 81 16.42 -35.41 -18.68
N LYS A 82 17.45 -35.09 -19.49
CA LYS A 82 17.41 -34.08 -20.57
C LYS A 82 16.83 -32.72 -20.14
N ILE A 83 17.11 -32.30 -18.92
CA ILE A 83 16.62 -31.05 -18.35
C ILE A 83 17.57 -29.91 -18.72
N GLN A 84 17.03 -28.86 -19.34
CA GLN A 84 17.73 -27.59 -19.49
C GLN A 84 17.37 -26.64 -18.36
N ARG A 85 18.34 -25.87 -17.87
CA ARG A 85 18.13 -24.88 -16.81
C ARG A 85 18.83 -23.58 -17.13
N TYR A 86 18.09 -22.49 -17.01
CA TYR A 86 18.56 -21.14 -17.24
C TYR A 86 18.41 -20.31 -15.97
N THR A 87 19.45 -19.59 -15.57
CA THR A 87 19.36 -18.54 -14.56
C THR A 87 18.64 -17.35 -15.17
N VAL A 88 17.56 -16.89 -14.54
CA VAL A 88 16.81 -15.72 -15.00
C VAL A 88 17.26 -14.48 -14.25
N MET A 89 17.46 -13.41 -15.02
CA MET A 89 17.99 -12.14 -14.56
C MET A 89 17.16 -11.01 -15.15
N VAL A 90 17.12 -9.87 -14.47
CA VAL A 90 16.52 -8.63 -14.95
C VAL A 90 17.61 -7.67 -15.39
N ILE A 91 17.44 -7.03 -16.54
CA ILE A 91 18.36 -6.00 -17.03
C ILE A 91 18.23 -4.77 -16.13
N SER A 92 19.32 -4.36 -15.51
CA SER A 92 19.38 -3.19 -14.63
C SER A 92 20.04 -1.98 -15.27
N LYS A 93 20.81 -2.18 -16.36
CA LYS A 93 21.44 -1.10 -17.11
C LYS A 93 21.72 -1.54 -18.54
N VAL A 94 21.43 -0.66 -19.50
CA VAL A 94 21.87 -0.77 -20.90
C VAL A 94 22.79 0.41 -21.18
N TRP A 95 23.99 0.16 -21.70
CA TRP A 95 24.99 1.21 -21.93
C TRP A 95 25.68 1.03 -23.29
N PRO A 96 25.43 1.91 -24.26
CA PRO A 96 26.18 1.91 -25.52
C PRO A 96 27.61 2.36 -25.25
N GLN A 97 28.56 1.73 -25.94
CA GLN A 97 29.98 2.01 -25.80
C GLN A 97 30.62 2.19 -27.16
N HIS A 98 31.21 3.37 -27.38
CA HIS A 98 32.07 3.67 -28.50
C HIS A 98 33.53 3.53 -28.07
N TYR A 99 34.34 2.75 -28.77
CA TYR A 99 35.74 2.53 -28.42
C TYR A 99 36.57 3.80 -28.51
N GLY A 100 36.29 4.66 -29.49
CA GLY A 100 36.95 5.98 -29.61
C GLY A 100 36.68 6.87 -28.40
N LEU A 101 35.42 6.94 -27.94
CA LEU A 101 35.05 7.76 -26.77
C LEU A 101 35.60 7.18 -25.48
N ARG A 102 35.61 5.84 -25.35
CA ARG A 102 36.15 5.16 -24.17
C ARG A 102 37.65 5.43 -23.98
N GLY A 103 38.38 5.72 -25.05
CA GLY A 103 39.80 6.04 -25.02
C GLY A 103 40.12 7.48 -24.60
N ILE A 104 39.11 8.36 -24.54
CA ILE A 104 39.29 9.76 -24.11
C ILE A 104 39.46 9.82 -22.59
N ASP A 105 40.30 10.74 -22.17
CA ASP A 105 40.64 11.05 -20.78
C ASP A 105 40.90 12.56 -20.69
N ASP A 106 40.60 13.17 -19.53
CA ASP A 106 40.70 14.63 -19.32
C ASP A 106 42.12 15.18 -19.51
N SER A 107 43.14 14.32 -19.47
CA SER A 107 44.54 14.69 -19.75
C SER A 107 44.85 14.92 -21.24
N HIS A 108 43.97 14.51 -22.16
CA HIS A 108 44.20 14.70 -23.60
C HIS A 108 43.99 16.15 -24.03
N TYR A 109 44.58 16.56 -25.16
CA TYR A 109 44.41 17.90 -25.71
C TYR A 109 42.95 18.17 -26.11
N TYR A 110 42.35 19.24 -25.59
CA TYR A 110 40.91 19.52 -25.71
C TYR A 110 40.35 19.48 -27.16
N PRO A 111 40.98 20.12 -28.17
CA PRO A 111 40.50 20.02 -29.55
C PRO A 111 40.45 18.59 -30.10
N LEU A 112 41.41 17.74 -29.74
CA LEU A 112 41.38 16.32 -30.12
C LEU A 112 40.20 15.60 -29.44
N GLN A 113 39.93 15.89 -28.17
CA GLN A 113 38.76 15.32 -27.48
C GLN A 113 37.47 15.70 -28.20
N MET A 114 37.31 16.99 -28.54
CA MET A 114 36.11 17.50 -29.23
C MET A 114 35.96 16.91 -30.64
N GLU A 115 37.06 16.77 -31.39
CA GLU A 115 37.03 16.13 -32.71
C GLU A 115 36.52 14.69 -32.63
N ILE A 116 37.04 13.88 -31.68
CA ILE A 116 36.60 12.49 -31.49
C ILE A 116 35.12 12.45 -31.05
N ILE A 117 34.69 13.38 -30.18
CA ILE A 117 33.30 13.47 -29.74
C ILE A 117 32.38 13.78 -30.93
N GLU A 118 32.70 14.79 -31.73
CA GLU A 118 31.91 15.19 -32.89
C GLU A 118 31.85 14.09 -33.96
N GLN A 119 32.97 13.43 -34.23
CA GLN A 119 33.03 12.33 -35.21
C GLN A 119 32.26 11.09 -34.76
N SER A 120 32.07 10.87 -33.46
CA SER A 120 31.32 9.72 -32.96
C SER A 120 29.80 9.82 -33.18
N VAL A 121 29.25 11.01 -33.39
CA VAL A 121 27.80 11.22 -33.57
C VAL A 121 27.24 10.47 -34.79
N PRO A 122 27.80 10.63 -36.00
CA PRO A 122 27.32 9.90 -37.18
C PRO A 122 27.50 8.37 -37.05
N ASP A 123 28.50 7.89 -36.30
CA ASP A 123 28.77 6.45 -36.15
C ASP A 123 27.57 5.72 -35.54
N TRP A 124 26.88 6.33 -34.56
CA TRP A 124 25.67 5.77 -33.94
C TRP A 124 24.49 5.57 -34.91
N SER A 125 24.53 6.16 -36.10
CA SER A 125 23.49 5.94 -37.13
C SER A 125 23.76 4.69 -37.99
N THR A 126 24.90 4.04 -37.80
CA THR A 126 25.35 2.83 -38.51
C THR A 126 25.23 1.60 -37.64
N ASP A 127 25.37 0.40 -38.21
CA ASP A 127 25.49 -0.85 -37.45
C ASP A 127 26.95 -1.31 -37.32
N ASP A 128 27.91 -0.37 -37.21
CA ASP A 128 29.33 -0.71 -37.12
C ASP A 128 29.67 -1.41 -35.79
N GLN A 129 30.02 -2.69 -35.90
CA GLN A 129 30.37 -3.54 -34.75
C GLN A 129 31.86 -3.50 -34.41
N ALA A 130 32.70 -2.85 -35.24
CA ALA A 130 34.13 -2.74 -34.99
C ALA A 130 34.45 -1.64 -33.97
N THR A 131 33.70 -0.54 -34.02
CA THR A 131 33.90 0.65 -33.16
C THR A 131 32.90 0.75 -32.01
N MET A 132 31.76 0.05 -32.10
CA MET A 132 30.69 0.11 -31.10
C MET A 132 30.31 -1.25 -30.53
N MET A 133 29.92 -1.25 -29.27
CA MET A 133 29.26 -2.37 -28.62
C MET A 133 28.27 -1.88 -27.58
N VAL A 134 27.42 -2.77 -27.08
CA VAL A 134 26.55 -2.44 -25.95
C VAL A 134 26.92 -3.33 -24.77
N GLN A 135 27.11 -2.68 -23.63
CA GLN A 135 27.30 -3.35 -22.35
C GLN A 135 26.01 -3.31 -21.56
N MET A 136 25.55 -4.47 -21.13
CA MET A 136 24.39 -4.59 -20.28
C MET A 136 24.79 -5.12 -18.91
N THR A 137 24.07 -4.68 -17.89
CA THR A 137 24.15 -5.24 -16.55
C THR A 137 22.82 -5.91 -16.25
N ALA A 138 22.89 -7.13 -15.74
CA ALA A 138 21.72 -7.89 -15.34
C ALA A 138 21.91 -8.47 -13.94
N VAL A 139 20.81 -8.56 -13.20
CA VAL A 139 20.78 -8.95 -11.80
C VAL A 139 19.87 -10.17 -11.66
N PRO A 140 20.33 -11.27 -11.02
CA PRO A 140 19.51 -12.47 -10.86
C PRO A 140 18.28 -12.21 -9.99
N ILE A 141 17.13 -12.70 -10.45
CA ILE A 141 15.86 -12.61 -9.71
C ILE A 141 15.61 -13.83 -8.79
N ASN A 142 16.59 -14.73 -8.69
CA ASN A 142 16.52 -15.99 -7.94
C ASN A 142 15.41 -16.94 -8.37
N TYR A 143 15.26 -17.04 -9.69
CA TYR A 143 14.46 -18.06 -10.35
C TYR A 143 15.25 -18.70 -11.48
N ASP A 144 15.02 -19.99 -11.65
CA ASP A 144 15.49 -20.77 -12.78
C ASP A 144 14.31 -21.03 -13.72
N LEU A 145 14.49 -20.80 -15.02
CA LEU A 145 13.62 -21.36 -16.06
C LEU A 145 14.11 -22.78 -16.36
N VAL A 146 13.27 -23.77 -16.05
CA VAL A 146 13.54 -25.19 -16.24
C VAL A 146 12.71 -25.69 -17.41
N ILE A 147 13.35 -26.39 -18.34
CA ILE A 147 12.69 -27.05 -19.47
C ILE A 147 13.02 -28.53 -19.38
N ASP A 148 12.00 -29.38 -19.32
CA ASP A 148 12.18 -30.82 -19.24
C ASP A 148 12.32 -31.48 -20.62
N ALA A 149 12.41 -32.81 -20.64
CA ALA A 149 12.53 -33.59 -21.88
C ALA A 149 11.29 -33.50 -22.80
N ASN A 150 10.12 -33.18 -22.24
CA ASN A 150 8.85 -33.05 -22.94
C ASN A 150 8.61 -31.62 -23.44
N GLY A 151 9.49 -30.68 -23.10
CA GLY A 151 9.33 -29.25 -23.39
C GLY A 151 8.43 -28.54 -22.39
N GLU A 152 8.04 -29.20 -21.29
CA GLU A 152 7.30 -28.55 -20.20
C GLU A 152 8.20 -27.56 -19.47
N ARG A 153 7.60 -26.43 -19.12
CA ARG A 153 8.31 -25.25 -18.59
C ARG A 153 7.92 -25.08 -17.13
N GLU A 154 8.92 -24.98 -16.27
CA GLU A 154 8.72 -24.68 -14.85
C GLU A 154 9.58 -23.49 -14.45
N PHE A 155 8.96 -22.48 -13.85
CA PHE A 155 9.68 -21.38 -13.22
C PHE A 155 9.92 -21.70 -11.74
N ARG A 156 11.14 -22.11 -11.43
CA ARG A 156 11.49 -22.63 -10.09
C ARG A 156 12.28 -21.60 -9.29
N LYS A 157 11.77 -21.23 -8.12
CA LYS A 157 12.49 -20.38 -7.18
C LYS A 157 13.78 -21.05 -6.73
N GLY A 158 14.89 -20.33 -6.78
CA GLY A 158 16.18 -20.84 -6.32
C GLY A 158 17.35 -20.00 -6.77
N PHE A 159 18.45 -20.12 -6.02
CA PHE A 159 19.72 -19.51 -6.36
C PHE A 159 20.52 -20.40 -7.32
N SER A 160 21.07 -19.83 -8.39
CA SER A 160 21.92 -20.53 -9.36
C SER A 160 23.02 -19.59 -9.86
N TYR A 161 24.09 -20.15 -10.43
CA TYR A 161 25.10 -19.39 -11.15
C TYR A 161 24.97 -19.66 -12.66
N PRO A 162 24.91 -18.60 -13.49
CA PRO A 162 24.91 -18.76 -14.93
C PRO A 162 26.30 -19.21 -15.41
N LEU A 163 26.35 -19.87 -16.55
CA LEU A 163 27.60 -20.27 -17.21
C LEU A 163 28.23 -19.05 -17.87
N ILE A 164 29.44 -18.69 -17.45
CA ILE A 164 30.19 -17.58 -18.03
C ILE A 164 30.59 -17.94 -19.47
N GLY A 165 30.43 -16.99 -20.38
CA GLY A 165 30.72 -17.14 -21.81
C GLY A 165 29.55 -17.66 -22.64
N GLU A 166 28.49 -18.18 -22.01
CA GLU A 166 27.30 -18.67 -22.71
C GLU A 166 26.49 -17.54 -23.36
N ARG A 167 25.65 -17.95 -24.33
CA ARG A 167 24.69 -17.05 -24.97
C ARG A 167 23.67 -16.57 -23.94
N VAL A 168 23.31 -15.30 -24.09
CA VAL A 168 22.21 -14.67 -23.36
C VAL A 168 20.99 -14.70 -24.27
N HIS A 169 19.84 -15.02 -23.69
CA HIS A 169 18.56 -15.00 -24.40
C HIS A 169 17.64 -13.98 -23.73
N VAL A 170 16.95 -13.16 -24.52
CA VAL A 170 15.90 -12.27 -24.01
C VAL A 170 14.61 -13.08 -23.93
N ILE A 171 13.96 -13.11 -22.77
CA ILE A 171 12.69 -13.81 -22.58
C ILE A 171 11.60 -13.04 -23.32
N ASN A 172 10.84 -13.70 -24.20
CA ASN A 172 9.83 -13.04 -25.01
C ASN A 172 8.60 -12.58 -24.20
N MET A 173 7.79 -11.69 -24.78
CA MET A 173 6.63 -11.08 -24.14
C MET A 173 5.63 -12.11 -23.60
N LYS A 174 5.35 -13.17 -24.37
CA LYS A 174 4.44 -14.26 -23.97
C LYS A 174 4.93 -14.98 -22.71
N THR A 175 6.22 -15.30 -22.67
CA THR A 175 6.81 -16.01 -21.53
C THR A 175 6.87 -15.11 -20.30
N VAL A 176 7.09 -13.80 -20.46
CA VAL A 176 6.98 -12.84 -19.35
C VAL A 176 5.54 -12.78 -18.80
N ASP A 177 4.50 -12.73 -19.64
CA ASP A 177 3.09 -12.82 -19.17
C ASP A 177 2.86 -14.11 -18.38
N GLU A 178 3.37 -15.24 -18.88
CA GLU A 178 3.25 -16.53 -18.20
C GLU A 178 3.91 -16.51 -16.81
N ILE A 179 5.12 -15.92 -16.69
CA ILE A 179 5.88 -15.82 -15.44
C ILE A 179 5.14 -14.96 -14.40
N TYR A 180 4.67 -13.78 -14.80
CA TYR A 180 4.05 -12.84 -13.86
C TYR A 180 2.60 -13.19 -13.53
N ASN A 181 1.85 -13.73 -14.49
CA ASN A 181 0.40 -13.75 -14.38
C ASN A 181 -0.23 -15.15 -14.28
N SER A 182 0.40 -16.24 -14.72
CA SER A 182 -0.28 -17.56 -14.78
C SER A 182 -0.85 -18.00 -13.42
N LYS A 183 0.00 -18.00 -12.39
CA LYS A 183 -0.40 -18.39 -11.02
C LYS A 183 -1.39 -17.40 -10.39
N VAL A 184 -1.31 -16.13 -10.78
CA VAL A 184 -2.21 -15.09 -10.26
C VAL A 184 -3.58 -15.22 -10.88
N LYS A 185 -3.66 -15.35 -12.21
CA LYS A 185 -4.89 -15.59 -12.99
C LYS A 185 -5.61 -16.84 -12.46
N GLU A 186 -4.88 -17.92 -12.21
CA GLU A 186 -5.42 -19.13 -11.57
C GLU A 186 -5.98 -18.83 -10.17
N ALA A 187 -5.22 -18.16 -9.30
CA ALA A 187 -5.62 -17.87 -7.92
C ALA A 187 -6.87 -16.98 -7.81
N ILE A 188 -7.08 -16.06 -8.77
CA ILE A 188 -8.27 -15.20 -8.83
C ILE A 188 -9.38 -15.76 -9.74
N GLY A 189 -9.21 -16.97 -10.30
CA GLY A 189 -10.18 -17.59 -11.19
C GLY A 189 -10.40 -16.87 -12.53
N TYR A 190 -9.45 -16.06 -12.98
CA TYR A 190 -9.57 -15.29 -14.22
C TYR A 190 -9.16 -16.13 -15.44
N THR A 191 -10.15 -16.53 -16.25
CA THR A 191 -9.97 -17.44 -17.40
C THR A 191 -10.07 -16.76 -18.76
N LYS A 192 -10.37 -15.45 -18.81
CA LYS A 192 -10.52 -14.73 -20.08
C LYS A 192 -9.16 -14.54 -20.74
N LYS A 193 -9.11 -14.79 -22.05
CA LYS A 193 -7.91 -14.57 -22.88
C LYS A 193 -7.71 -13.10 -23.25
N THR A 194 -8.81 -12.36 -23.38
CA THR A 194 -8.78 -10.93 -23.74
C THR A 194 -8.71 -10.08 -22.47
N THR A 195 -7.81 -9.09 -22.48
CA THR A 195 -7.73 -8.08 -21.42
C THR A 195 -8.49 -6.81 -21.80
N TYR A 196 -9.03 -6.09 -20.81
CA TYR A 196 -9.76 -4.85 -20.99
C TYR A 196 -9.23 -3.76 -20.06
N ASP A 197 -9.31 -2.50 -20.50
CA ASP A 197 -8.96 -1.33 -19.67
C ASP A 197 -10.00 -1.06 -18.57
N ASP A 198 -11.25 -1.47 -18.78
CA ASP A 198 -12.35 -1.28 -17.85
C ASP A 198 -12.21 -2.17 -16.60
N PRO A 199 -12.02 -1.58 -15.40
CA PRO A 199 -11.82 -2.32 -14.16
C PRO A 199 -13.05 -3.14 -13.74
N LYS A 200 -14.24 -2.86 -14.28
CA LYS A 200 -15.45 -3.66 -14.03
C LYS A 200 -15.41 -5.01 -14.74
N LYS A 201 -14.68 -5.10 -15.87
CA LYS A 201 -14.65 -6.29 -16.73
C LYS A 201 -13.41 -7.16 -16.52
N ASP A 202 -12.32 -6.54 -16.10
CA ASP A 202 -11.00 -7.15 -15.98
C ASP A 202 -10.33 -6.75 -14.65
N PRO A 203 -9.87 -7.73 -13.82
CA PRO A 203 -9.14 -7.46 -12.58
C PRO A 203 -7.70 -6.99 -12.79
N ARG A 204 -7.26 -6.76 -14.03
CA ARG A 204 -5.94 -6.22 -14.35
C ARG A 204 -5.71 -4.90 -13.62
N LEU A 205 -4.59 -4.81 -12.91
CA LEU A 205 -4.21 -3.62 -12.15
C LEU A 205 -3.44 -2.60 -12.99
N GLY A 206 -2.61 -3.08 -13.92
CA GLY A 206 -1.78 -2.22 -14.75
C GLY A 206 -1.15 -2.98 -15.92
N LYS A 207 -0.03 -2.47 -16.41
CA LYS A 207 0.74 -3.03 -17.51
C LYS A 207 2.21 -3.08 -17.09
N LEU A 208 2.94 -4.13 -17.47
CA LEU A 208 4.38 -4.17 -17.27
C LEU A 208 5.05 -3.26 -18.29
N ARG A 209 6.00 -2.44 -17.81
CA ARG A 209 6.80 -1.57 -18.66
C ARG A 209 8.00 -2.35 -19.21
N MET A 210 7.74 -3.15 -20.23
CA MET A 210 8.74 -3.89 -21.01
C MET A 210 8.22 -3.97 -22.45
N PHE A 211 9.12 -3.92 -23.43
CA PHE A 211 8.78 -3.97 -24.85
C PHE A 211 7.95 -2.75 -25.31
N MET A 212 8.35 -1.53 -24.96
CA MET A 212 7.55 -0.33 -25.25
C MET A 212 7.42 0.00 -26.74
N GLU A 213 8.36 -0.47 -27.57
CA GLU A 213 8.29 -0.37 -29.03
C GLU A 213 7.31 -1.38 -29.67
N SER A 214 6.74 -2.30 -28.88
CA SER A 214 5.70 -3.23 -29.32
C SER A 214 4.32 -2.59 -29.16
N ASP A 215 3.44 -2.82 -30.14
CA ASP A 215 2.01 -2.46 -30.03
C ASP A 215 1.31 -3.28 -28.93
N ASP A 216 1.81 -4.49 -28.66
CA ASP A 216 1.30 -5.36 -27.61
C ASP A 216 1.90 -5.03 -26.23
N GLN A 217 1.07 -5.17 -25.18
CA GLN A 217 1.45 -4.86 -23.80
C GLN A 217 1.14 -6.03 -22.87
N ILE A 218 2.03 -6.28 -21.91
CA ILE A 218 1.82 -7.35 -20.93
C ILE A 218 0.94 -6.82 -19.79
N PRO A 219 -0.26 -7.39 -19.56
CA PRO A 219 -1.10 -6.99 -18.45
C PRO A 219 -0.46 -7.37 -17.11
N LEU A 220 -0.74 -6.62 -16.04
CA LEU A 220 -0.29 -6.96 -14.69
C LEU A 220 -1.49 -7.32 -13.81
N TYR A 221 -1.49 -8.54 -13.30
CA TYR A 221 -2.48 -9.03 -12.35
C TYR A 221 -1.89 -9.15 -10.95
N VAL A 222 -2.74 -8.98 -9.94
CA VAL A 222 -2.37 -9.17 -8.53
C VAL A 222 -3.39 -10.09 -7.88
N ASP A 223 -2.88 -10.99 -7.03
CA ASP A 223 -3.72 -11.88 -6.21
C ASP A 223 -4.42 -11.04 -5.13
N LEU A 224 -5.65 -10.63 -5.40
CA LEU A 224 -6.43 -9.73 -4.54
C LEU A 224 -6.63 -10.32 -3.14
N HIS A 225 -6.82 -11.64 -3.04
CA HIS A 225 -7.00 -12.31 -1.74
C HIS A 225 -5.74 -12.25 -0.89
N LYS A 226 -4.57 -12.50 -1.47
CA LYS A 226 -3.29 -12.36 -0.75
C LYS A 226 -2.99 -10.92 -0.38
N LEU A 227 -3.27 -9.98 -1.28
CA LEU A 227 -3.10 -8.54 -1.04
C LEU A 227 -3.91 -8.08 0.18
N ILE A 228 -5.15 -8.55 0.31
CA ILE A 228 -6.01 -8.24 1.46
C ILE A 228 -5.51 -8.95 2.73
N ARG A 229 -5.16 -10.25 2.66
CA ARG A 229 -4.83 -11.06 3.85
C ARG A 229 -3.46 -10.76 4.47
N TYR A 230 -2.48 -10.43 3.66
CA TYR A 230 -1.10 -10.25 4.14
C TYR A 230 -0.74 -8.79 4.42
N HIS A 231 -1.70 -7.89 4.29
CA HIS A 231 -1.53 -6.43 4.35
C HIS A 231 -0.56 -5.91 3.27
N PHE A 232 -0.73 -4.66 2.88
CA PHE A 232 0.17 -4.02 1.94
C PHE A 232 0.30 -2.54 2.27
N GLY A 233 1.45 -1.96 1.91
CA GLY A 233 1.70 -0.53 1.99
C GLY A 233 1.93 0.04 0.59
N VAL A 234 1.42 1.24 0.34
CA VAL A 234 1.69 2.00 -0.89
C VAL A 234 2.52 3.23 -0.51
N PHE A 235 3.75 3.29 -1.02
CA PHE A 235 4.70 4.36 -0.72
C PHE A 235 4.99 5.17 -1.98
N SER A 236 4.86 6.49 -1.88
CA SER A 236 5.31 7.42 -2.92
C SER A 236 5.42 8.82 -2.35
N PHE A 237 6.22 9.67 -3.00
CA PHE A 237 6.20 11.12 -2.78
C PHE A 237 4.84 11.73 -3.12
N THR A 238 4.58 12.94 -2.65
CA THR A 238 3.40 13.73 -3.02
C THR A 238 3.35 13.90 -4.54
N GLY A 239 2.16 13.74 -5.13
CA GLY A 239 1.99 13.71 -6.59
C GLY A 239 2.36 12.38 -7.26
N GLY A 240 2.90 11.40 -6.54
CA GLY A 240 3.26 10.07 -7.08
C GLY A 240 2.07 9.13 -7.36
N GLY A 241 0.83 9.58 -7.18
CA GLY A 241 -0.37 8.83 -7.57
C GLY A 241 -0.87 7.77 -6.58
N LYS A 242 -0.59 7.88 -5.26
CA LYS A 242 -1.03 6.90 -4.24
C LYS A 242 -2.54 6.67 -4.25
N SER A 243 -3.33 7.73 -4.09
CA SER A 243 -4.79 7.63 -4.02
C SER A 243 -5.39 7.13 -5.34
N ASN A 244 -4.76 7.47 -6.47
CA ASN A 244 -5.14 6.91 -7.76
C ASN A 244 -4.90 5.39 -7.83
N LEU A 245 -3.72 4.91 -7.44
CA LEU A 245 -3.42 3.47 -7.39
C LEU A 245 -4.35 2.74 -6.42
N LEU A 246 -4.56 3.27 -5.21
CA LEU A 246 -5.47 2.69 -4.21
C LEU A 246 -6.91 2.64 -4.73
N SER A 247 -7.42 3.72 -5.33
CA SER A 247 -8.76 3.73 -5.93
C SER A 247 -8.89 2.69 -7.05
N ASN A 248 -7.81 2.44 -7.80
CA ASN A 248 -7.77 1.40 -8.81
C ASN A 248 -7.79 0.00 -8.18
N ILE A 249 -7.02 -0.26 -7.12
CA ILE A 249 -7.06 -1.51 -6.35
C ILE A 249 -8.46 -1.75 -5.77
N PHE A 250 -9.06 -0.73 -5.14
CA PHE A 250 -10.39 -0.82 -4.53
C PHE A 250 -11.48 -1.19 -5.55
N ARG A 251 -11.42 -0.64 -6.77
CA ARG A 251 -12.30 -1.09 -7.87
C ARG A 251 -12.16 -2.59 -8.12
N ARG A 252 -10.93 -3.11 -8.21
CA ARG A 252 -10.72 -4.53 -8.50
C ARG A 252 -11.26 -5.41 -7.38
N ILE A 253 -11.03 -5.02 -6.13
CA ILE A 253 -11.58 -5.71 -4.97
C ILE A 253 -13.11 -5.70 -5.02
N LEU A 254 -13.75 -4.54 -5.20
CA LEU A 254 -15.21 -4.43 -5.15
C LEU A 254 -15.92 -5.13 -6.31
N TYR A 255 -15.34 -5.14 -7.52
CA TYR A 255 -15.96 -5.76 -8.70
C TYR A 255 -15.62 -7.24 -8.89
N HIS A 256 -14.49 -7.73 -8.36
CA HIS A 256 -14.01 -9.10 -8.59
C HIS A 256 -13.91 -9.94 -7.32
N THR A 257 -14.39 -9.43 -6.19
CA THR A 257 -14.69 -10.24 -5.00
C THR A 257 -16.12 -9.97 -4.53
N ASP A 258 -16.79 -10.99 -4.01
CA ASP A 258 -18.20 -10.88 -3.58
C ASP A 258 -18.34 -10.59 -2.08
N ASP A 259 -17.35 -10.99 -1.28
CA ASP A 259 -17.42 -11.05 0.18
C ASP A 259 -16.57 -9.99 0.90
N THR A 260 -15.94 -9.09 0.14
CA THR A 260 -15.04 -8.08 0.71
C THR A 260 -15.74 -6.73 0.86
N LYS A 261 -15.61 -6.14 2.05
CA LYS A 261 -16.01 -4.76 2.35
C LYS A 261 -14.77 -3.89 2.50
N ILE A 262 -14.86 -2.64 2.04
CA ILE A 262 -13.81 -1.64 2.17
C ILE A 262 -14.33 -0.51 3.05
N VAL A 263 -13.55 -0.18 4.10
CA VAL A 263 -13.75 1.00 4.93
C VAL A 263 -12.55 1.91 4.72
N ILE A 264 -12.78 3.11 4.22
CA ILE A 264 -11.75 4.10 3.94
C ILE A 264 -11.83 5.18 5.01
N PHE A 265 -10.73 5.40 5.73
CA PHE A 265 -10.53 6.55 6.59
C PHE A 265 -9.76 7.59 5.78
N ASP A 266 -10.46 8.56 5.23
CA ASP A 266 -9.97 9.50 4.23
C ASP A 266 -9.70 10.86 4.86
N ILE A 267 -8.43 11.08 5.22
CA ILE A 267 -7.93 12.35 5.76
C ILE A 267 -7.71 13.43 4.69
N SER A 268 -7.57 13.02 3.43
CA SER A 268 -7.30 13.93 2.31
C SER A 268 -8.57 14.35 1.59
N CYS A 269 -9.72 13.78 1.95
CA CYS A 269 -11.03 14.02 1.36
C CYS A 269 -11.06 13.83 -0.18
N GLU A 270 -10.33 12.84 -0.70
CA GLU A 270 -10.20 12.58 -2.15
C GLU A 270 -11.10 11.43 -2.62
N TYR A 271 -11.39 10.44 -1.77
CA TYR A 271 -12.05 9.20 -2.20
C TYR A 271 -13.53 9.33 -2.57
N PRO A 272 -14.32 10.29 -2.03
CA PRO A 272 -15.66 10.54 -2.55
C PRO A 272 -15.65 10.93 -4.04
N PHE A 273 -14.63 11.67 -4.49
CA PHE A 273 -14.43 11.98 -5.90
C PHE A 273 -13.83 10.79 -6.66
N LEU A 274 -12.70 10.26 -6.18
CA LEU A 274 -11.94 9.19 -6.86
C LEU A 274 -12.71 7.87 -7.00
N LEU A 275 -13.77 7.65 -6.22
CA LEU A 275 -14.63 6.46 -6.31
C LEU A 275 -16.09 6.82 -6.60
N SER A 276 -16.37 8.02 -7.09
CA SER A 276 -17.74 8.48 -7.39
C SER A 276 -18.48 7.55 -8.35
N ASP A 277 -17.78 6.96 -9.33
CA ASP A 277 -18.29 5.94 -10.25
C ASP A 277 -18.72 4.65 -9.54
N VAL A 278 -17.96 4.24 -8.51
CA VAL A 278 -18.23 3.07 -7.68
C VAL A 278 -19.39 3.35 -6.74
N PHE A 279 -19.40 4.50 -6.08
CA PHE A 279 -20.52 4.93 -5.24
C PHE A 279 -21.79 5.10 -6.05
N SER A 280 -21.72 5.45 -7.33
CA SER A 280 -22.90 5.57 -8.20
C SER A 280 -23.40 4.22 -8.74
N ASP A 281 -22.60 3.15 -8.62
CA ASP A 281 -22.99 1.82 -9.10
C ASP A 281 -24.08 1.21 -8.19
N PRO A 282 -25.25 0.83 -8.72
CA PRO A 282 -26.32 0.23 -7.92
C PRO A 282 -25.95 -1.15 -7.37
N LYS A 283 -24.96 -1.85 -7.96
CA LYS A 283 -24.50 -3.16 -7.49
C LYS A 283 -23.60 -3.08 -6.26
N ILE A 284 -23.09 -1.89 -5.94
CA ILE A 284 -22.19 -1.67 -4.82
C ILE A 284 -22.89 -0.72 -3.83
N PRO A 285 -23.54 -1.26 -2.79
CA PRO A 285 -24.09 -0.44 -1.73
C PRO A 285 -22.94 0.29 -1.02
N GLY A 286 -22.99 1.62 -1.02
CA GLY A 286 -21.93 2.43 -0.43
C GLY A 286 -22.47 3.62 0.34
N LYS A 287 -21.67 4.10 1.28
CA LYS A 287 -21.96 5.27 2.11
C LYS A 287 -20.73 6.18 2.20
N VAL A 288 -20.96 7.47 2.07
CA VAL A 288 -19.97 8.51 2.36
C VAL A 288 -20.40 9.22 3.63
N ILE A 289 -19.50 9.30 4.61
CA ILE A 289 -19.69 9.96 5.90
C ILE A 289 -18.72 11.12 5.95
N VAL A 290 -19.24 12.34 5.87
CA VAL A 290 -18.45 13.57 5.98
C VAL A 290 -18.38 14.06 7.43
N GLU A 291 -17.43 14.95 7.70
CA GLU A 291 -17.21 15.54 9.03
C GLU A 291 -18.44 16.31 9.53
N GLU A 292 -18.92 17.27 8.73
CA GLU A 292 -20.08 18.12 9.06
C GLU A 292 -21.21 17.93 8.05
N LYS A 293 -22.44 18.28 8.46
CA LYS A 293 -23.62 18.23 7.57
C LYS A 293 -23.48 19.29 6.47
N PRO A 294 -23.46 18.92 5.18
CA PRO A 294 -23.56 19.90 4.11
C PRO A 294 -24.98 20.46 4.02
N ASP A 295 -25.11 21.79 3.89
CA ASP A 295 -26.36 22.51 3.67
C ASP A 295 -26.98 22.15 2.31
N ASN A 296 -26.13 21.93 1.30
CA ASN A 296 -26.55 21.60 -0.06
C ASN A 296 -25.47 20.81 -0.82
N ALA A 297 -25.84 20.31 -2.00
CA ALA A 297 -24.98 19.50 -2.85
C ALA A 297 -23.73 20.25 -3.34
N GLN A 298 -23.84 21.57 -3.58
CA GLN A 298 -22.72 22.40 -4.01
C GLN A 298 -21.69 22.58 -2.88
N GLN A 299 -22.13 22.74 -1.64
CA GLN A 299 -21.23 22.79 -0.50
C GLN A 299 -20.51 21.45 -0.32
N PHE A 300 -21.22 20.32 -0.45
CA PHE A 300 -20.59 19.00 -0.46
C PHE A 300 -19.54 18.88 -1.58
N ALA A 301 -19.87 19.27 -2.82
CA ALA A 301 -18.93 19.18 -3.94
C ALA A 301 -17.67 20.06 -3.74
N ARG A 302 -17.78 21.17 -3.01
CA ARG A 302 -16.67 22.06 -2.64
C ARG A 302 -15.83 21.52 -1.48
N SER A 303 -16.42 20.75 -0.57
CA SER A 303 -15.69 20.16 0.57
C SER A 303 -14.86 18.94 0.19
N ILE A 304 -15.09 18.35 -0.99
CA ILE A 304 -14.33 17.20 -1.50
C ILE A 304 -13.18 17.68 -2.37
N VAL A 305 -11.99 17.16 -2.09
CA VAL A 305 -10.76 17.44 -2.84
C VAL A 305 -10.81 16.73 -4.19
N LYS A 306 -10.44 17.47 -5.23
CA LYS A 306 -10.32 16.98 -6.61
C LYS A 306 -8.85 17.01 -7.01
N PRO A 307 -8.37 16.07 -7.84
CA PRO A 307 -7.06 16.19 -8.45
C PRO A 307 -7.00 17.45 -9.31
N ARG A 308 -5.82 18.06 -9.42
CA ARG A 308 -5.56 19.33 -10.10
C ARG A 308 -6.22 19.46 -11.48
N ASP A 309 -6.16 18.40 -12.29
CA ASP A 309 -6.70 18.40 -13.65
C ASP A 309 -8.25 18.48 -13.70
N PHE A 310 -8.93 18.30 -12.56
CA PHE A 310 -10.39 18.30 -12.42
C PHE A 310 -10.92 19.42 -11.51
N GLU A 311 -10.06 20.31 -11.00
CA GLU A 311 -10.48 21.41 -10.11
C GLU A 311 -11.48 22.34 -10.81
N ASP A 312 -11.22 22.66 -12.08
CA ASP A 312 -12.02 23.54 -12.93
C ASP A 312 -12.97 22.77 -13.88
N ASP A 313 -13.12 21.45 -13.73
CA ASP A 313 -14.01 20.65 -14.57
C ASP A 313 -15.44 20.61 -13.99
N ASP A 314 -16.39 21.26 -14.65
CA ASP A 314 -17.81 21.26 -14.24
C ASP A 314 -18.38 19.84 -14.12
N ARG A 315 -17.93 18.89 -14.95
CA ARG A 315 -18.39 17.50 -14.90
C ARG A 315 -17.98 16.82 -13.59
N ALA A 316 -16.85 17.22 -13.01
CA ALA A 316 -16.37 16.72 -11.73
C ALA A 316 -17.27 17.19 -10.58
N ASN A 317 -17.70 18.46 -10.62
CA ASN A 317 -18.68 18.99 -9.66
C ASN A 317 -20.04 18.31 -9.81
N ASP A 318 -20.53 18.14 -11.05
CA ASP A 318 -21.81 17.48 -11.33
C ASP A 318 -21.85 16.04 -10.81
N ALA A 319 -20.73 15.30 -10.91
CA ALA A 319 -20.64 13.94 -10.38
C ALA A 319 -20.83 13.90 -8.86
N LEU A 320 -20.22 14.84 -8.13
CA LEU A 320 -20.36 14.95 -6.67
C LEU A 320 -21.76 15.42 -6.26
N VAL A 321 -22.35 16.34 -7.01
CA VAL A 321 -23.75 16.77 -6.79
C VAL A 321 -24.69 15.58 -6.92
N LYS A 322 -24.57 14.79 -8.00
CA LYS A 322 -25.36 13.56 -8.19
C LYS A 322 -25.13 12.54 -7.08
N LEU A 323 -23.89 12.40 -6.61
CA LEU A 323 -23.56 11.52 -5.48
C LEU A 323 -24.30 11.96 -4.21
N PHE A 324 -24.34 13.25 -3.92
CA PHE A 324 -25.08 13.80 -2.78
C PHE A 324 -26.58 13.53 -2.92
N GLU A 325 -27.17 13.85 -4.08
CA GLU A 325 -28.59 13.65 -4.38
C GLU A 325 -29.03 12.18 -4.31
N SER A 326 -28.10 11.24 -4.54
CA SER A 326 -28.35 9.80 -4.39
C SER A 326 -28.61 9.33 -2.96
N LYS A 327 -28.56 10.23 -1.96
CA LYS A 327 -28.76 9.96 -0.51
C LYS A 327 -27.75 8.95 0.07
N LYS A 328 -26.60 8.80 -0.58
CA LYS A 328 -25.47 8.00 -0.10
C LYS A 328 -24.52 8.80 0.80
N VAL A 329 -24.68 10.12 0.85
CA VAL A 329 -23.90 11.02 1.71
C VAL A 329 -24.65 11.25 3.03
N THR A 330 -23.93 11.15 4.14
CA THR A 330 -24.36 11.51 5.49
C THR A 330 -23.19 12.18 6.21
N PHE A 331 -23.39 12.66 7.43
CA PHE A 331 -22.34 13.26 8.25
C PHE A 331 -22.16 12.52 9.57
N TYR A 332 -20.98 12.64 10.16
CA TYR A 332 -20.68 12.09 11.47
C TYR A 332 -21.28 12.97 12.56
N ASN A 333 -22.04 12.34 13.44
CA ASN A 333 -22.58 12.99 14.61
C ASN A 333 -21.55 12.87 15.73
N GLN A 334 -20.65 13.84 15.77
CA GLN A 334 -19.66 13.93 16.84
C GLN A 334 -20.38 14.21 18.16
N PRO A 335 -20.13 13.41 19.22
CA PRO A 335 -20.67 13.71 20.54
C PRO A 335 -20.24 15.11 20.96
N VAL A 336 -21.21 15.97 21.30
CA VAL A 336 -20.99 17.38 21.69
C VAL A 336 -20.07 17.53 22.92
N SER A 337 -19.82 16.43 23.64
CA SER A 337 -18.82 16.32 24.69
C SER A 337 -18.24 14.90 24.69
N GLN A 338 -16.95 14.78 25.02
CA GLN A 338 -16.30 13.48 25.23
C GLN A 338 -17.11 12.71 26.29
N THR A 339 -17.64 11.54 25.92
CA THR A 339 -18.45 10.74 26.83
C THR A 339 -17.59 10.32 28.02
N PRO A 340 -17.90 10.76 29.25
CA PRO A 340 -17.04 10.48 30.39
C PRO A 340 -17.08 8.97 30.69
N THR A 341 -15.90 8.37 30.83
CA THR A 341 -15.71 6.94 31.12
C THR A 341 -15.00 6.76 32.45
N TYR A 342 -15.13 5.59 33.08
CA TYR A 342 -14.43 5.31 34.34
C TYR A 342 -12.90 5.47 34.19
N GLN A 343 -12.34 5.04 33.06
CA GLN A 343 -10.93 5.21 32.73
C GLN A 343 -10.55 6.69 32.56
N GLY A 344 -11.38 7.49 31.88
CA GLY A 344 -11.12 8.92 31.73
C GLY A 344 -11.08 9.66 33.06
N VAL A 345 -11.99 9.36 33.98
CA VAL A 345 -11.99 9.94 35.34
C VAL A 345 -10.76 9.48 36.13
N LEU A 346 -10.37 8.22 36.02
CA LEU A 346 -9.17 7.67 36.67
C LEU A 346 -7.88 8.30 36.14
N GLU A 347 -7.76 8.47 34.82
CA GLU A 347 -6.61 9.13 34.18
C GLU A 347 -6.54 10.61 34.56
N GLU A 348 -7.64 11.35 34.50
CA GLU A 348 -7.71 12.75 34.96
C GLU A 348 -7.23 12.88 36.42
N THR A 349 -7.66 11.97 37.29
CA THR A 349 -7.27 11.99 38.71
C THR A 349 -5.79 11.67 38.89
N LYS A 350 -5.24 10.72 38.11
CA LYS A 350 -3.81 10.37 38.14
C LYS A 350 -2.93 11.48 37.58
N GLU A 351 -3.35 12.14 36.51
CA GLU A 351 -2.66 13.31 35.94
C GLU A 351 -2.65 14.47 36.93
N LEU A 352 -3.78 14.77 37.57
CA LEU A 352 -3.86 15.79 38.60
C LEU A 352 -2.90 15.46 39.76
N ARG A 353 -2.85 14.19 40.18
CA ARG A 353 -1.92 13.73 41.21
C ARG A 353 -0.47 13.90 40.78
N ALA A 354 -0.13 13.54 39.55
CA ALA A 354 1.22 13.68 39.00
C ALA A 354 1.66 15.15 38.84
N SER A 355 0.70 16.07 38.65
CA SER A 355 0.96 17.51 38.51
C SER A 355 1.25 18.24 39.83
N LEU A 356 1.04 17.59 40.98
CA LEU A 356 1.27 18.20 42.29
C LEU A 356 2.73 18.08 42.72
N ASP A 357 3.30 19.20 43.18
CA ASP A 357 4.62 19.23 43.82
C ASP A 357 4.64 18.46 45.14
N SER A 358 5.80 17.85 45.43
CA SER A 358 6.08 17.08 46.65
C SER A 358 5.93 17.86 47.97
N GLY A 359 5.79 19.19 47.91
CA GLY A 359 5.59 20.07 49.06
C GLY A 359 4.21 20.02 49.73
N LYS A 360 3.23 19.27 49.18
CA LYS A 360 1.87 19.13 49.77
C LYS A 360 1.45 17.66 49.88
N PRO A 361 2.03 16.89 50.81
CA PRO A 361 1.78 15.45 50.94
C PRO A 361 0.31 15.10 51.21
N HIS A 362 -0.40 15.94 51.97
CA HIS A 362 -1.83 15.76 52.27
C HIS A 362 -2.74 15.92 51.02
N TYR A 363 -2.31 16.66 49.99
CA TYR A 363 -3.05 16.77 48.73
C TYR A 363 -2.86 15.52 47.87
N ILE A 364 -1.63 15.00 47.84
CA ILE A 364 -1.30 13.73 47.15
C ILE A 364 -2.08 12.58 47.79
N GLN A 365 -2.10 12.51 49.13
CA GLN A 365 -2.85 11.51 49.88
C GLN A 365 -4.36 11.60 49.63
N ALA A 366 -4.92 12.81 49.46
CA ALA A 366 -6.33 12.97 49.11
C ALA A 366 -6.65 12.39 47.73
N LEU A 367 -5.80 12.64 46.74
CA LEU A 367 -5.97 12.05 45.42
C LEU A 367 -5.72 10.54 45.42
N ASP A 368 -4.78 10.03 46.22
CA ASP A 368 -4.59 8.58 46.41
C ASP A 368 -5.85 7.93 46.99
N GLN A 369 -6.49 8.57 47.97
CA GLN A 369 -7.75 8.08 48.53
C GLN A 369 -8.89 8.09 47.50
N VAL A 370 -8.97 9.12 46.65
CA VAL A 370 -9.95 9.18 45.56
C VAL A 370 -9.69 8.11 44.49
N ILE A 371 -8.43 7.89 44.12
CA ILE A 371 -8.04 6.84 43.14
C ILE A 371 -8.40 5.46 43.69
N ASN A 372 -8.03 5.17 44.94
CA ASN A 372 -8.34 3.88 45.56
C ASN A 372 -9.85 3.67 45.66
N TRP A 373 -10.60 4.68 46.10
CA TRP A 373 -12.06 4.60 46.14
C TRP A 373 -12.66 4.31 44.76
N LEU A 374 -12.15 4.96 43.70
CA LEU A 374 -12.63 4.74 42.34
C LEU A 374 -12.36 3.31 41.87
N LEU A 375 -11.16 2.76 42.15
CA LEU A 375 -10.81 1.38 41.83
C LEU A 375 -11.67 0.37 42.59
N ASP A 376 -11.84 0.57 43.91
CA ASP A 376 -12.66 -0.28 44.77
C ASP A 376 -14.13 -0.26 44.34
N TRP A 377 -14.65 0.92 43.99
CA TRP A 377 -16.02 1.08 43.50
C TRP A 377 -16.23 0.36 42.17
N MET A 378 -15.28 0.50 41.24
CA MET A 378 -15.33 -0.21 39.96
C MET A 378 -15.30 -1.72 40.14
N GLU A 379 -14.46 -2.22 41.05
CA GLU A 379 -14.38 -3.64 41.37
C GLU A 379 -15.69 -4.15 41.99
N ALA A 380 -16.21 -3.45 43.01
CA ALA A 380 -17.44 -3.81 43.71
C ALA A 380 -18.69 -3.79 42.81
N ASN A 381 -18.71 -2.94 41.77
CA ASN A 381 -19.82 -2.79 40.83
C ASN A 381 -19.55 -3.46 39.47
N GLU A 382 -18.51 -4.30 39.38
CA GLU A 382 -18.11 -5.05 38.17
C GLU A 382 -17.95 -4.18 36.90
N LYS A 383 -17.43 -2.95 37.05
CA LYS A 383 -17.24 -2.01 35.94
C LYS A 383 -15.85 -2.10 35.35
N ASN A 384 -15.73 -2.01 34.03
CA ASN A 384 -14.44 -1.85 33.35
C ASN A 384 -14.17 -0.40 32.92
N GLY A 385 -12.89 -0.05 32.79
CA GLY A 385 -12.44 1.33 32.48
C GLY A 385 -13.14 1.99 31.28
N PRO A 386 -13.26 1.31 30.13
CA PRO A 386 -13.93 1.89 28.95
C PRO A 386 -15.46 2.06 29.04
N GLU A 387 -16.11 1.62 30.13
CA GLU A 387 -17.54 1.86 30.31
C GLU A 387 -17.84 3.33 30.62
N VAL A 388 -19.00 3.79 30.14
CA VAL A 388 -19.50 5.14 30.38
C VAL A 388 -19.98 5.24 31.83
N ILE A 389 -19.62 6.32 32.52
CA ILE A 389 -20.07 6.55 33.89
C ILE A 389 -21.58 6.82 33.94
N ASP A 390 -22.23 6.41 35.01
CA ASP A 390 -23.65 6.65 35.25
C ASP A 390 -23.90 7.70 36.33
N LYS A 391 -25.15 8.15 36.45
CA LYS A 391 -25.53 9.19 37.42
C LYS A 391 -25.31 8.76 38.87
N GLY A 392 -25.48 7.48 39.19
CA GLY A 392 -25.27 6.94 40.53
C GLY A 392 -23.80 6.97 40.92
N PHE A 393 -22.92 6.52 40.02
CA PHE A 393 -21.48 6.67 40.19
C PHE A 393 -21.07 8.13 40.42
N ILE A 394 -21.60 9.07 39.61
CA ILE A 394 -21.19 10.49 39.72
C ILE A 394 -21.57 11.06 41.09
N ASP A 395 -22.73 10.71 41.63
CA ASP A 395 -23.16 11.15 42.97
C ASP A 395 -22.19 10.64 44.04
N GLU A 396 -21.94 9.33 44.06
CA GLU A 396 -21.06 8.71 45.05
C GLU A 396 -19.60 9.19 44.92
N PHE A 397 -19.13 9.38 43.68
CA PHE A 397 -17.78 9.88 43.39
C PHE A 397 -17.61 11.33 43.86
N ALA A 398 -18.61 12.19 43.65
CA ALA A 398 -18.57 13.57 44.11
C ALA A 398 -18.51 13.65 45.64
N GLU A 399 -19.29 12.83 46.33
CA GLU A 399 -19.25 12.73 47.79
C GLU A 399 -17.90 12.20 48.29
N ALA A 400 -17.38 11.13 47.68
CA ALA A 400 -16.08 10.55 48.03
C ALA A 400 -14.92 11.53 47.84
N ALA A 401 -14.93 12.30 46.74
CA ALA A 401 -13.91 13.30 46.44
C ALA A 401 -13.89 14.45 47.46
N VAL A 402 -15.06 14.96 47.84
CA VAL A 402 -15.19 16.01 48.88
C VAL A 402 -14.76 15.46 50.24
N LYS A 403 -15.23 14.27 50.61
CA LYS A 403 -14.89 13.61 51.88
C LYS A 403 -13.38 13.39 52.03
N ALA A 404 -12.70 12.95 50.97
CA ALA A 404 -11.25 12.78 50.97
C ALA A 404 -10.51 14.12 51.18
N ALA A 405 -10.97 15.18 50.52
CA ALA A 405 -10.40 16.52 50.67
C ALA A 405 -10.58 17.07 52.10
N GLU A 406 -11.75 16.87 52.71
CA GLU A 406 -12.03 17.31 54.09
C GLU A 406 -11.25 16.49 55.13
N THR A 407 -11.23 15.16 54.98
CA THR A 407 -10.53 14.26 55.91
C THR A 407 -9.04 14.58 56.01
N LEU A 408 -8.43 14.98 54.89
CA LEU A 408 -7.01 15.29 54.82
C LEU A 408 -6.71 16.80 54.86
N ASN A 409 -7.68 17.61 55.30
CA ASN A 409 -7.54 19.05 55.51
C ASN A 409 -6.99 19.80 54.28
N VAL A 410 -7.45 19.43 53.07
CA VAL A 410 -7.15 20.17 51.85
C VAL A 410 -7.77 21.56 51.96
N HIS A 411 -6.96 22.60 51.78
CA HIS A 411 -7.39 23.98 51.98
C HIS A 411 -8.55 24.34 51.03
N GLN A 412 -9.64 24.90 51.56
CA GLN A 412 -10.88 25.18 50.80
C GLN A 412 -10.69 26.12 49.61
N LYS A 413 -9.72 27.04 49.68
CA LYS A 413 -9.38 27.95 48.57
C LYS A 413 -8.43 27.34 47.53
N SER A 414 -8.09 26.05 47.65
CA SER A 414 -7.15 25.41 46.72
C SER A 414 -7.83 24.94 45.44
N GLY A 415 -7.05 24.84 44.37
CA GLY A 415 -7.52 24.25 43.10
C GLY A 415 -7.98 22.79 43.26
N LEU A 416 -7.34 22.01 44.14
CA LEU A 416 -7.75 20.63 44.43
C LEU A 416 -9.13 20.57 45.11
N TYR A 417 -9.40 21.43 46.09
CA TYR A 417 -10.72 21.46 46.73
C TYR A 417 -11.82 21.91 45.75
N ALA A 418 -11.52 22.87 44.87
CA ALA A 418 -12.42 23.26 43.78
C ALA A 418 -12.66 22.10 42.78
N TRP A 419 -11.64 21.29 42.50
CA TRP A 419 -11.78 20.10 41.67
C TRP A 419 -12.68 19.05 42.34
N CYS A 420 -12.46 18.73 43.62
CA CYS A 420 -13.30 17.77 44.38
C CYS A 420 -14.76 18.21 44.44
N SER A 421 -15.03 19.49 44.72
CA SER A 421 -16.40 20.03 44.85
C SER A 421 -17.13 20.19 43.51
N SER A 422 -16.43 20.12 42.38
CA SER A 422 -17.02 20.27 41.04
C SER A 422 -17.33 18.95 40.33
N ARG A 423 -17.11 17.77 40.94
CA ARG A 423 -17.32 16.47 40.28
C ARG A 423 -18.76 16.23 39.80
N ASN A 424 -19.75 16.85 40.46
CA ASN A 424 -21.14 16.82 40.01
C ASN A 424 -21.37 17.44 38.61
N THR A 425 -20.45 18.28 38.12
CA THR A 425 -20.50 18.81 36.74
C THR A 425 -20.34 17.74 35.68
N LEU A 426 -19.81 16.55 36.03
CA LEU A 426 -19.78 15.38 35.16
C LEU A 426 -21.18 14.94 34.72
N LYS A 427 -22.24 15.25 35.48
CA LYS A 427 -23.63 15.01 35.05
C LYS A 427 -23.99 15.85 33.83
N GLN A 428 -23.57 17.12 33.81
CA GLN A 428 -23.79 18.00 32.67
C GLN A 428 -22.96 17.57 31.46
N ALA A 429 -21.72 17.10 31.68
CA ALA A 429 -20.89 16.52 30.62
C ALA A 429 -21.51 15.23 30.05
N LEU A 430 -22.02 14.35 30.91
CA LEU A 430 -22.74 13.14 30.53
C LEU A 430 -24.01 13.49 29.72
N GLU A 431 -24.82 14.43 30.19
CA GLU A 431 -26.03 14.89 29.49
C GLU A 431 -25.71 15.58 28.15
N ARG A 432 -24.64 16.39 28.07
CA ARG A 432 -24.17 17.00 26.81
C ARG A 432 -23.62 15.95 25.84
N SER A 433 -22.91 14.94 26.34
CA SER A 433 -22.44 13.82 25.51
C SER A 433 -23.58 12.94 24.98
N GLN A 434 -24.71 12.90 25.69
CA GLN A 434 -25.92 12.18 25.30
C GLN A 434 -26.84 13.00 24.39
N LYS A 435 -26.72 14.33 24.39
CA LYS A 435 -27.33 15.22 23.39
C LYS A 435 -26.55 15.15 22.07
N ALA A 436 -26.51 13.97 21.46
CA ALA A 436 -26.22 13.84 20.04
C ALA A 436 -27.37 14.53 19.28
N THR A 437 -27.07 15.23 18.19
CA THR A 437 -28.11 15.67 17.27
C THR A 437 -28.93 14.44 16.83
N THR A 438 -30.22 14.55 16.57
CA THR A 438 -31.03 13.39 16.09
C THR A 438 -30.70 12.97 14.66
N GLU A 439 -29.78 13.68 14.00
CA GLU A 439 -29.39 13.52 12.62
C GLU A 439 -27.92 13.08 12.50
N GLY A 440 -27.55 12.51 11.35
CA GLY A 440 -26.19 11.99 11.11
C GLY A 440 -25.99 10.56 11.62
N VAL A 441 -24.74 10.11 11.66
CA VAL A 441 -24.38 8.74 12.07
C VAL A 441 -23.45 8.74 13.28
N THR A 442 -23.74 7.87 14.24
CA THR A 442 -22.88 7.65 15.41
C THR A 442 -21.91 6.50 15.17
N VAL A 443 -20.93 6.30 16.06
CA VAL A 443 -20.06 5.10 16.07
C VAL A 443 -20.87 3.81 16.06
N LYS A 444 -22.01 3.78 16.76
CA LYS A 444 -22.91 2.61 16.81
C LYS A 444 -23.53 2.32 15.45
N ASP A 445 -23.88 3.36 14.69
CA ASP A 445 -24.50 3.22 13.38
C ASP A 445 -23.47 2.80 12.33
N ILE A 446 -22.28 3.41 12.35
CA ILE A 446 -21.17 3.00 11.47
C ILE A 446 -20.80 1.53 11.73
N ARG A 447 -20.71 1.12 13.00
CA ARG A 447 -20.47 -0.29 13.35
C ARG A 447 -21.56 -1.21 12.79
N LYS A 448 -22.84 -0.79 12.79
CA LYS A 448 -23.92 -1.59 12.18
C LYS A 448 -23.72 -1.72 10.66
N MET A 449 -23.26 -0.67 9.97
CA MET A 449 -22.95 -0.72 8.54
C MET A 449 -21.85 -1.75 8.22
N LEU A 450 -20.88 -1.96 9.13
CA LEU A 450 -19.86 -3.01 8.96
C LEU A 450 -20.49 -4.40 8.80
N SER A 451 -21.60 -4.68 9.50
CA SER A 451 -22.38 -5.92 9.36
C SER A 451 -23.60 -5.79 8.43
N GLY A 452 -23.82 -4.60 7.85
CA GLY A 452 -24.98 -4.28 7.00
C GLY A 452 -24.77 -4.67 5.53
N PRO A 453 -25.60 -4.15 4.61
CA PRO A 453 -25.42 -4.36 3.16
C PRO A 453 -24.26 -3.54 2.55
N GLU A 454 -23.76 -2.51 3.24
CA GLU A 454 -22.73 -1.62 2.71
C GLU A 454 -21.43 -2.39 2.43
N ARG A 455 -20.95 -2.29 1.18
CA ARG A 455 -19.67 -2.84 0.71
C ARG A 455 -18.55 -1.80 0.65
N LEU A 456 -18.88 -0.52 0.47
CA LEU A 456 -17.92 0.57 0.46
C LEU A 456 -18.35 1.68 1.43
N ILE A 457 -17.58 1.92 2.48
CA ILE A 457 -17.82 2.98 3.45
C ILE A 457 -16.63 3.93 3.41
N CYS A 458 -16.84 5.19 3.06
CA CYS A 458 -15.80 6.21 3.11
C CYS A 458 -16.13 7.21 4.21
N ILE A 459 -15.25 7.31 5.19
CA ILE A 459 -15.27 8.28 6.28
C ILE A 459 -14.28 9.38 5.89
N SER A 460 -14.81 10.47 5.33
CA SER A 460 -14.04 11.57 4.75
C SER A 460 -14.04 12.75 5.71
N MET A 461 -12.94 12.96 6.42
CA MET A 461 -12.81 13.99 7.46
C MET A 461 -11.45 14.64 7.33
N ALA A 462 -11.41 15.98 7.37
CA ALA A 462 -10.17 16.73 7.24
C ALA A 462 -9.46 16.89 8.58
N ASP A 463 -10.20 16.86 9.71
CA ASP A 463 -9.62 16.91 11.04
C ASP A 463 -8.96 15.57 11.45
N PRO A 464 -7.62 15.53 11.60
CA PRO A 464 -6.92 14.29 11.97
C PRO A 464 -7.29 13.80 13.36
N GLU A 465 -7.62 14.71 14.28
CA GLU A 465 -7.92 14.36 15.68
C GLU A 465 -9.26 13.67 15.80
N THR A 466 -10.31 14.23 15.19
CA THR A 466 -11.63 13.62 15.13
C THR A 466 -11.60 12.29 14.38
N LEU A 467 -10.90 12.20 13.24
CA LEU A 467 -10.76 10.96 12.49
C LEU A 467 -10.06 9.88 13.32
N ARG A 468 -8.98 10.24 14.03
CA ARG A 468 -8.25 9.33 14.93
C ARG A 468 -9.13 8.82 16.08
N ASP A 469 -9.85 9.70 16.76
CA ASP A 469 -10.79 9.31 17.83
C ASP A 469 -11.88 8.37 17.29
N LEU A 470 -12.45 8.67 16.13
CA LEU A 470 -13.44 7.80 15.48
C LEU A 470 -12.87 6.42 15.14
N VAL A 471 -11.67 6.34 14.56
CA VAL A 471 -10.99 5.07 14.28
C VAL A 471 -10.84 4.24 15.56
N ILE A 472 -10.33 4.84 16.65
CA ILE A 472 -10.13 4.14 17.93
C ILE A 472 -11.46 3.63 18.49
N ARG A 473 -12.49 4.49 18.52
CA ARG A 473 -13.82 4.10 19.04
C ARG A 473 -14.49 3.04 18.20
N LEU A 474 -14.44 3.16 16.87
CA LEU A 474 -15.07 2.23 15.94
C LEU A 474 -14.42 0.86 16.00
N THR A 475 -13.08 0.81 15.98
CA THR A 475 -12.33 -0.44 16.09
C THR A 475 -12.54 -1.12 17.44
N GLY A 476 -12.48 -0.35 18.54
CA GLY A 476 -12.80 -0.84 19.88
C GLY A 476 -14.23 -1.39 19.98
N ALA A 477 -15.22 -0.68 19.41
CA ALA A 477 -16.61 -1.11 19.41
C ALA A 477 -16.83 -2.38 18.54
N ALA A 478 -16.16 -2.49 17.40
CA ALA A 478 -16.23 -3.65 16.51
C ALA A 478 -15.61 -4.89 17.17
N LEU A 479 -14.43 -4.77 17.77
CA LEU A 479 -13.76 -5.86 18.48
C LEU A 479 -14.55 -6.33 19.70
N LYS A 480 -15.07 -5.40 20.51
CA LYS A 480 -15.93 -5.74 21.67
C LYS A 480 -17.18 -6.48 21.24
N TYR A 481 -17.84 -6.03 20.17
CA TYR A 481 -19.03 -6.69 19.64
C TYR A 481 -18.72 -8.13 19.22
N ARG A 482 -17.63 -8.35 18.49
CA ARG A 482 -17.20 -9.68 18.07
C ARG A 482 -16.84 -10.60 19.21
N LYS A 483 -16.11 -10.10 20.21
CA LYS A 483 -15.78 -10.86 21.42
C LYS A 483 -17.05 -11.33 22.13
N LYS A 484 -18.10 -10.50 22.17
CA LYS A 484 -19.41 -10.86 22.75
C LYS A 484 -20.18 -11.88 21.91
N GLN A 485 -20.01 -11.90 20.60
CA GLN A 485 -20.68 -12.86 19.69
C GLN A 485 -19.87 -14.15 19.45
N PHE A 486 -18.63 -14.25 19.96
CA PHE A 486 -17.71 -15.36 19.69
C PHE A 486 -17.44 -15.60 18.20
N GLU A 487 -17.49 -14.54 17.38
CA GLU A 487 -17.30 -14.62 15.92
C GLU A 487 -15.89 -14.17 15.50
N ILE A 488 -15.20 -15.04 14.76
CA ILE A 488 -13.88 -14.74 14.16
C ILE A 488 -14.01 -14.30 12.70
N LYS A 489 -15.09 -14.70 12.01
CA LYS A 489 -15.36 -14.39 10.59
C LYS A 489 -16.54 -13.43 10.43
N PRO A 490 -16.55 -12.58 9.39
CA PRO A 490 -15.47 -12.35 8.42
C PRO A 490 -14.26 -11.68 9.10
N GLN A 491 -13.03 -11.86 8.63
CA GLN A 491 -11.86 -11.25 9.29
C GLN A 491 -11.91 -9.71 9.18
N ILE A 492 -11.54 -8.98 10.24
CA ILE A 492 -11.20 -7.54 10.11
C ILE A 492 -9.70 -7.49 9.87
N LEU A 493 -9.32 -6.90 8.75
CA LEU A 493 -7.95 -6.72 8.34
C LEU A 493 -7.74 -5.20 8.27
N PHE A 494 -6.74 -4.71 8.99
CA PHE A 494 -6.40 -3.30 9.08
C PHE A 494 -5.42 -2.89 7.99
#